data_AF-A0AAE1IGS0-F1
#
_entry.id   AF-A0AAE1IGS0-F1
#
_cell.length_a   1.000
_cell.length_b   1.000
_cell.length_c   1.000
_cell.angle_alpha   90.00
_cell.angle_beta   90.00
_cell.angle_gamma   90.00
#
_symmetry.space_group_name_H-M   'P 1'
#
loop_
_entity.id
_entity.type
_entity.pdbx_description
1 polymer ?
#
loop_
_entity_poly.entity_id
_entity_poly.type
_entity_poly.pdbx_seq_one_letter_code
_entity_poly.pdbx_strand_id
1 'polypeptide(L)'
;MDSLFHLPPELFRHIIDMMDLHDEFVLSQTGRGLRCVFSRNWDEALAQLSPEDRLRFWAGLASISPDHWACPRCCRLHRVDTSDTPSTPQDPPCGAQLSLRRISEGGYSLRQNHMQTALKLSRMGNSHQEYLARLMSPHRFSFTTECVFQPQIRETYTAKPRIINGRFILREEWVITDEKNVARPLLHNIIIPSCPHLCVIGKGVINSKYWKRRGGRLARQANPNAREIILLEEAIENAIRYRGVSIICSCPRCPTDYEVCVSESGRMATIRAWHDFGGEGTPMDTGLNLHVRNAGVSDWIDQGPRSGHVPGSIERLWLDTHR
;
A
#
# COMPACT_ATOMS: atom_id res chain seq x y z
N MET A 1 3.92 28.76 27.94
CA MET A 1 3.07 28.93 26.75
C MET A 1 2.74 30.41 26.49
N ASP A 2 3.49 31.37 27.04
CA ASP A 2 3.17 32.81 26.93
C ASP A 2 3.91 33.57 25.83
N SER A 3 4.89 32.97 25.14
CA SER A 3 5.73 33.69 24.16
C SER A 3 4.98 34.12 22.88
N LEU A 4 3.92 33.40 22.50
CA LEU A 4 3.16 33.68 21.27
C LEU A 4 2.33 34.96 21.37
N PHE A 5 1.86 35.32 22.57
CA PHE A 5 1.12 36.56 22.82
C PHE A 5 2.02 37.80 22.97
N HIS A 6 3.34 37.60 23.05
CA HIS A 6 4.33 38.68 23.08
C HIS A 6 4.85 39.05 21.67
N LEU A 7 4.39 38.35 20.63
CA LEU A 7 4.72 38.70 19.26
C LEU A 7 3.98 39.97 18.83
N PRO A 8 4.64 40.87 18.07
CA PRO A 8 3.96 41.94 17.36
C PRO A 8 2.78 41.39 16.53
N PRO A 9 1.61 42.07 16.51
CA PRO A 9 0.43 41.60 15.78
C PRO A 9 0.69 41.27 14.31
N GLU A 10 1.63 41.98 13.66
CA GLU A 10 2.01 41.79 12.27
C GLU A 10 2.74 40.45 12.06
N LEU A 11 3.65 40.08 12.98
CA LEU A 11 4.34 38.78 12.93
C LEU A 11 3.40 37.64 13.27
N PHE A 12 2.50 37.86 14.22
CA PHE A 12 1.47 36.88 14.58
C PHE A 12 0.52 36.61 13.41
N ARG A 13 0.08 37.65 12.69
CA ARG A 13 -0.71 37.50 11.47
C ARG A 13 0.04 36.77 10.36
N HIS A 14 1.32 37.10 10.15
CA HIS A 14 2.13 36.40 9.16
C HIS A 14 2.30 34.91 9.46
N ILE A 15 2.42 34.53 10.73
CA ILE A 15 2.43 33.13 11.15
C ILE A 15 1.09 32.47 10.81
N ILE A 16 -0.03 33.12 11.15
CA ILE A 16 -1.39 32.61 10.86
C ILE A 16 -1.61 32.37 9.37
N ASP A 17 -1.21 33.32 8.52
CA ASP A 17 -1.40 33.23 7.07
C ASP A 17 -0.62 32.07 6.43
N MET A 18 0.35 31.50 7.15
CA MET A 18 1.16 30.35 6.74
C MET A 18 0.65 29.01 7.28
N MET A 19 -0.37 29.01 8.14
CA MET A 19 -0.89 27.80 8.79
C MET A 19 -1.88 27.06 7.89
N ASP A 20 -1.88 25.74 7.99
CA ASP A 20 -2.95 24.95 7.40
C ASP A 20 -4.22 25.06 8.25
N LEU A 21 -5.37 24.88 7.60
CA LEU A 21 -6.69 25.00 8.23
C LEU A 21 -6.86 24.11 9.48
N HIS A 22 -6.21 22.94 9.50
CA HIS A 22 -6.25 22.03 10.64
C HIS A 22 -5.43 22.53 11.83
N ASP A 23 -4.32 23.22 11.59
CA ASP A 23 -3.50 23.80 12.65
C ASP A 23 -4.24 24.96 13.32
N GLU A 24 -4.92 25.81 12.53
CA GLU A 24 -5.81 26.85 13.05
C GLU A 24 -6.90 26.25 13.96
N PHE A 25 -7.49 25.12 13.54
CA PHE A 25 -8.48 24.40 14.34
C PHE A 25 -7.87 23.95 15.66
N VAL A 26 -6.71 23.29 15.64
CA VAL A 26 -6.03 22.81 16.85
C VAL A 26 -5.73 23.98 17.80
N LEU A 27 -5.15 25.07 17.28
CA LEU A 27 -4.86 26.25 18.08
C LEU A 27 -6.12 26.86 18.71
N SER A 28 -7.24 26.91 17.99
CA SER A 28 -8.53 27.40 18.52
C SER A 28 -9.02 26.61 19.75
N GLN A 29 -8.56 25.36 19.91
CA GLN A 29 -8.93 24.49 21.02
C GLN A 29 -8.00 24.63 22.25
N THR A 30 -6.83 25.25 22.12
CA THR A 30 -5.82 25.28 23.19
C THR A 30 -6.10 26.30 24.29
N GLY A 31 -6.75 27.43 24.01
CA GLY A 31 -6.97 28.49 25.00
C GLY A 31 -7.93 29.58 24.55
N ARG A 32 -8.44 30.38 25.50
CA ARG A 32 -9.45 31.42 25.22
C ARG A 32 -8.95 32.50 24.25
N GLY A 33 -7.70 32.95 24.39
CA GLY A 33 -7.12 33.96 23.51
C GLY A 33 -7.02 33.47 22.05
N LEU A 34 -6.46 32.28 21.83
CA LEU A 34 -6.38 31.68 20.50
C LEU A 34 -7.76 31.30 19.96
N ARG A 35 -8.71 30.89 20.82
CA ARG A 35 -10.10 30.69 20.41
C ARG A 35 -10.75 31.96 19.86
N CYS A 36 -10.46 33.12 20.46
CA CYS A 36 -10.95 34.40 19.95
C CYS A 36 -10.30 34.76 18.60
N VAL A 37 -8.99 34.54 18.46
CA VAL A 37 -8.24 34.80 17.22
C VAL A 37 -8.73 33.92 16.07
N PHE A 38 -8.85 32.61 16.31
CA PHE A 38 -9.28 31.62 15.32
C PHE A 38 -10.77 31.30 15.41
N SER A 39 -11.57 32.23 15.96
CA SER A 39 -13.00 32.01 16.11
C SER A 39 -13.66 31.92 14.74
N ARG A 40 -14.20 30.76 14.42
CA ARG A 40 -15.01 30.55 13.23
C ARG A 40 -16.05 29.48 13.44
N ASN A 41 -17.07 29.53 12.61
CA ASN A 41 -18.01 28.44 12.46
C ASN A 41 -17.33 27.30 11.68
N TRP A 42 -16.68 26.38 12.41
CA TRP A 42 -15.94 25.28 11.81
C TRP A 42 -16.84 24.34 10.99
N ASP A 43 -18.10 24.16 11.38
CA ASP A 43 -19.03 23.33 10.62
C ASP A 43 -19.30 23.91 9.24
N GLU A 44 -19.52 25.23 9.17
CA GLU A 44 -19.71 25.94 7.90
C GLU A 44 -18.42 25.99 7.07
N ALA A 45 -17.27 26.27 7.70
CA ALA A 45 -15.98 26.29 7.03
C ALA A 45 -15.66 24.93 6.38
N LEU A 46 -15.90 23.83 7.10
CA LEU A 46 -15.68 22.47 6.60
C LEU A 46 -16.71 22.05 5.55
N ALA A 47 -17.93 22.58 5.61
CA ALA A 47 -18.97 22.31 4.61
C ALA A 47 -18.65 22.95 3.25
N GLN A 48 -17.91 24.06 3.23
CA GLN A 48 -17.50 24.77 2.02
C GLN A 48 -16.26 24.18 1.35
N LEU A 49 -15.51 23.31 2.04
CA LEU A 49 -14.31 22.69 1.48
C LEU A 49 -14.62 21.68 0.38
N SER A 50 -13.71 21.58 -0.58
CA SER A 50 -13.68 20.44 -1.50
C SER A 50 -13.47 19.13 -0.72
N PRO A 51 -13.90 17.96 -1.25
CA PRO A 51 -13.64 16.68 -0.62
C PRO A 51 -12.15 16.43 -0.31
N GLU A 52 -11.25 16.88 -1.20
CA GLU A 52 -9.81 16.73 -1.01
C GLU A 52 -9.29 17.59 0.15
N ASP A 53 -9.72 18.85 0.22
CA ASP A 53 -9.29 19.76 1.30
C ASP A 53 -9.87 19.35 2.64
N ARG A 54 -11.11 18.86 2.65
CA ARG A 54 -11.72 18.27 3.85
C ARG A 54 -10.95 17.03 4.31
N LEU A 55 -10.49 16.20 3.39
CA LEU A 55 -9.65 15.04 3.71
C LEU A 55 -8.29 15.47 4.27
N ARG A 56 -7.63 16.48 3.67
CA ARG A 56 -6.38 17.07 4.19
C ARG A 56 -6.58 17.59 5.61
N PHE A 57 -7.65 18.32 5.86
CA PHE A 57 -8.01 18.83 7.18
C PHE A 57 -8.12 17.69 8.21
N TRP A 58 -8.92 16.66 7.91
CA TRP A 58 -9.08 15.52 8.83
C TRP A 58 -7.82 14.70 8.98
N ALA A 59 -6.99 14.58 7.95
CA ALA A 59 -5.71 13.89 8.02
C ALA A 59 -4.72 14.60 8.96
N GLY A 60 -4.67 15.94 8.90
CA GLY A 60 -3.91 16.75 9.83
C GLY A 60 -4.32 16.50 11.28
N LEU A 61 -5.62 16.53 11.57
CA LEU A 61 -6.14 16.22 12.92
C LEU A 61 -5.88 14.77 13.33
N ALA A 62 -6.02 13.82 12.41
CA ALA A 62 -5.73 12.41 12.67
C ALA A 62 -4.25 12.19 13.02
N SER A 63 -3.32 12.96 12.45
CA SER A 63 -1.88 12.81 12.70
C SER A 63 -1.51 13.06 14.15
N ILE A 64 -2.22 13.95 14.85
CA ILE A 64 -1.97 14.26 16.26
C ILE A 64 -2.89 13.50 17.23
N SER A 65 -3.89 12.77 16.72
CA SER A 65 -4.86 12.04 17.55
C SER A 65 -4.64 10.53 17.43
N PRO A 66 -4.07 9.87 18.46
CA PRO A 66 -3.70 8.44 18.38
C PRO A 66 -4.92 7.56 18.10
N ASP A 67 -6.07 7.92 18.67
CA ASP A 67 -7.33 7.17 18.59
C ASP A 67 -8.13 7.39 17.31
N HIS A 68 -7.64 8.19 16.36
CA HIS A 68 -8.41 8.54 15.17
C HIS A 68 -7.64 8.40 13.86
N TRP A 69 -8.37 8.16 12.76
CA TRP A 69 -7.83 8.14 11.41
C TRP A 69 -8.80 8.83 10.44
N ALA A 70 -8.26 9.42 9.37
CA ALA A 70 -9.05 10.14 8.38
C ALA A 70 -9.46 9.20 7.24
N CYS A 71 -10.76 9.10 6.97
CA CYS A 71 -11.26 8.24 5.91
C CYS A 71 -11.24 8.94 4.54
N PRO A 72 -10.52 8.40 3.54
CA PRO A 72 -10.42 9.01 2.22
C PRO A 72 -11.72 8.95 1.42
N ARG A 73 -12.69 8.12 1.83
CA ARG A 73 -13.95 7.92 1.09
C ARG A 73 -15.07 8.81 1.59
N CYS A 74 -15.33 8.80 2.90
CA CYS A 74 -16.37 9.65 3.48
C CYS A 74 -15.85 11.04 3.88
N CYS A 75 -14.53 11.26 3.85
CA CYS A 75 -13.87 12.51 4.27
C CYS A 75 -14.28 12.91 5.69
N ARG A 76 -14.25 11.96 6.63
CA ARG A 76 -14.53 12.15 8.05
C ARG A 76 -13.46 11.49 8.91
N LEU A 77 -13.40 11.93 10.16
CA LEU A 77 -12.57 11.32 11.18
C LEU A 77 -13.29 10.11 11.80
N HIS A 78 -12.60 8.99 11.90
CA HIS A 78 -13.10 7.77 12.53
C HIS A 78 -12.22 7.37 13.70
N ARG A 79 -12.82 6.71 14.69
CA ARG A 79 -12.05 6.08 15.76
C ARG A 79 -11.29 4.87 15.24
N VAL A 80 -10.12 4.64 15.83
CA VAL A 80 -9.32 3.43 15.62
C VAL A 80 -10.01 2.27 16.31
N ASP A 81 -10.32 1.24 15.54
CA ASP A 81 -10.69 -0.07 16.08
C ASP A 81 -9.41 -0.91 16.18
N THR A 82 -8.95 -1.16 17.41
CA THR A 82 -7.73 -1.94 17.63
C THR A 82 -7.87 -3.41 17.24
N SER A 83 -9.07 -3.92 16.96
CA SER A 83 -9.27 -5.26 16.40
C SER A 83 -9.06 -5.29 14.88
N ASP A 84 -9.11 -4.13 14.20
CA ASP A 84 -8.84 -3.97 12.78
C ASP A 84 -7.33 -4.09 12.50
N THR A 85 -6.90 -5.26 12.05
CA THR A 85 -5.52 -5.52 11.64
C THR A 85 -5.49 -6.07 10.22
N PRO A 86 -4.35 -6.03 9.50
CA PRO A 86 -4.26 -6.64 8.17
C PRO A 86 -4.65 -8.12 8.12
N SER A 87 -4.44 -8.89 9.20
CA SER A 87 -4.83 -10.31 9.28
C SER A 87 -6.27 -10.53 9.72
N THR A 88 -6.90 -9.52 10.35
CA THR A 88 -8.30 -9.55 10.82
C THR A 88 -9.00 -8.24 10.45
N PRO A 89 -9.16 -7.94 9.14
CA PRO A 89 -9.64 -6.64 8.70
C PRO A 89 -11.11 -6.43 9.12
N GLN A 90 -11.41 -5.29 9.73
CA GLN A 90 -12.77 -4.88 10.09
C GLN A 90 -13.27 -3.81 9.14
N ASP A 91 -14.52 -3.88 8.71
CA ASP A 91 -15.07 -2.84 7.84
C ASP A 91 -15.19 -1.50 8.57
N PRO A 92 -14.87 -0.38 7.89
CA PRO A 92 -14.92 0.92 8.55
C PRO A 92 -16.36 1.28 8.92
N PRO A 93 -16.58 2.07 9.97
CA PRO A 93 -17.93 2.43 10.45
C PRO A 93 -18.81 3.11 9.40
N CYS A 94 -18.20 3.77 8.40
CA CYS A 94 -18.92 4.41 7.31
C CYS A 94 -19.34 3.46 6.17
N GLY A 95 -19.03 2.16 6.26
CA GLY A 95 -19.28 1.19 5.19
C GLY A 95 -18.43 1.40 3.92
N ALA A 96 -17.44 2.29 3.98
CA ALA A 96 -16.57 2.55 2.84
C ALA A 96 -15.71 1.31 2.51
N GLN A 97 -15.64 0.95 1.23
CA GLN A 97 -14.66 -0.03 0.78
C GLN A 97 -13.29 0.64 0.69
N LEU A 98 -12.45 0.38 1.70
CA LEU A 98 -11.07 0.88 1.82
C LEU A 98 -10.01 -0.15 1.42
N SER A 99 -10.46 -1.31 0.97
CA SER A 99 -9.60 -2.40 0.53
C SER A 99 -8.77 -1.94 -0.66
N LEU A 100 -7.49 -1.69 -0.41
CA LEU A 100 -6.50 -1.30 -1.41
C LEU A 100 -6.18 -2.46 -2.35
N ARG A 101 -6.27 -3.68 -1.83
CA ARG A 101 -5.80 -4.89 -2.49
C ARG A 101 -6.40 -6.07 -1.74
N ARG A 102 -7.21 -6.91 -2.42
CA ARG A 102 -7.52 -8.25 -1.89
C ARG A 102 -6.32 -9.13 -2.24
N ILE A 103 -5.28 -9.10 -1.41
CA ILE A 103 -4.06 -9.88 -1.66
C ILE A 103 -4.37 -11.32 -1.28
N SER A 104 -4.70 -12.10 -2.30
CA SER A 104 -4.82 -13.56 -2.26
C SER A 104 -5.90 -14.13 -1.31
N GLU A 105 -6.19 -15.41 -1.48
CA GLU A 105 -7.05 -16.22 -0.61
C GLU A 105 -6.47 -16.38 0.81
N GLY A 106 -5.26 -15.89 1.08
CA GLY A 106 -4.54 -16.07 2.34
C GLY A 106 -4.87 -15.12 3.48
N GLY A 107 -5.97 -14.35 3.38
CA GLY A 107 -6.53 -13.58 4.51
C GLY A 107 -5.74 -12.34 4.96
N TYR A 108 -4.76 -11.86 4.18
CA TYR A 108 -4.04 -10.62 4.48
C TYR A 108 -4.58 -9.45 3.65
N SER A 109 -5.13 -8.44 4.31
CA SER A 109 -5.75 -7.28 3.69
C SER A 109 -5.19 -5.99 4.28
N LEU A 110 -4.10 -5.51 3.69
CA LEU A 110 -3.50 -4.23 4.09
C LEU A 110 -4.33 -3.07 3.53
N ARG A 111 -4.80 -2.21 4.43
CA ARG A 111 -5.60 -1.03 4.10
C ARG A 111 -4.86 0.27 4.41
N GLN A 112 -5.35 1.37 3.83
CA GLN A 112 -4.75 2.69 4.00
C GLN A 112 -4.71 3.13 5.46
N ASN A 113 -5.81 2.89 6.19
CA ASN A 113 -5.91 3.22 7.60
C ASN A 113 -4.90 2.43 8.45
N HIS A 114 -4.61 1.17 8.11
CA HIS A 114 -3.58 0.37 8.81
C HIS A 114 -2.20 1.02 8.67
N MET A 115 -1.81 1.40 7.45
CA MET A 115 -0.49 2.00 7.19
C MET A 115 -0.34 3.37 7.86
N GLN A 116 -1.33 4.24 7.68
CA GLN A 116 -1.30 5.58 8.29
C GLN A 116 -1.28 5.49 9.82
N THR A 117 -2.06 4.57 10.40
CA THR A 117 -2.06 4.37 11.84
C THR A 117 -0.74 3.79 12.33
N ALA A 118 -0.15 2.83 11.62
CA ALA A 118 1.16 2.28 11.97
C ALA A 118 2.27 3.35 11.95
N LEU A 119 2.33 4.16 10.88
CA LEU A 119 3.29 5.27 10.75
C LEU A 119 3.13 6.28 11.88
N LYS A 120 1.90 6.73 12.12
CA LYS A 120 1.57 7.67 13.19
C LYS A 120 1.96 7.14 14.57
N LEU A 121 1.53 5.92 14.92
CA LEU A 121 1.82 5.32 16.22
C LEU A 121 3.31 5.08 16.42
N SER A 122 4.04 4.73 15.35
CA SER A 122 5.50 4.60 15.38
C SER A 122 6.19 5.93 15.65
N ARG A 123 5.72 7.05 15.06
CA ARG A 123 6.24 8.38 15.37
C ARG A 123 5.94 8.81 16.80
N MET A 124 4.71 8.55 17.28
CA MET A 124 4.29 8.94 18.63
C MET A 124 5.03 8.18 19.73
N GLY A 125 5.36 6.90 19.51
CA GLY A 125 6.22 6.09 20.39
C GLY A 125 5.66 5.72 21.78
N ASN A 126 4.60 6.38 22.24
CA ASN A 126 4.05 6.23 23.59
C ASN A 126 2.58 5.78 23.63
N SER A 127 1.93 5.63 22.48
CA SER A 127 0.49 5.36 22.36
C SER A 127 0.25 4.05 21.61
N HIS A 128 -0.72 3.24 22.05
CA HIS A 128 -1.21 2.02 21.37
C HIS A 128 -0.11 1.05 20.88
N GLN A 129 0.95 0.85 21.67
CA GLN A 129 2.12 0.05 21.25
C GLN A 129 1.77 -1.41 20.96
N GLU A 130 0.84 -2.01 21.71
CA GLU A 130 0.34 -3.37 21.43
C GLU A 130 -0.40 -3.45 20.10
N TYR A 131 -1.17 -2.41 19.77
CA TYR A 131 -1.86 -2.35 18.49
C TYR A 131 -0.89 -2.13 17.33
N LEU A 132 0.10 -1.25 17.49
CA LEU A 132 1.19 -1.09 16.54
C LEU A 132 1.93 -2.42 16.30
N ALA A 133 2.27 -3.15 17.37
CA ALA A 133 2.90 -4.46 17.26
C ALA A 133 2.06 -5.45 16.44
N ARG A 134 0.73 -5.43 16.60
CA ARG A 134 -0.19 -6.25 15.78
C ARG A 134 -0.28 -5.79 14.33
N LEU A 135 -0.32 -4.48 14.06
CA LEU A 135 -0.28 -3.93 12.70
C LEU A 135 1.03 -4.31 11.96
N MET A 136 2.14 -4.36 12.71
CA MET A 136 3.47 -4.67 12.19
C MET A 136 3.81 -6.18 12.26
N SER A 137 2.89 -7.02 12.71
CA SER A 137 3.14 -8.46 12.85
C SER A 137 3.27 -9.12 11.47
N PRO A 138 4.29 -9.97 11.27
CA PRO A 138 4.35 -10.83 10.08
C PRO A 138 3.12 -11.72 9.95
N HIS A 139 2.60 -11.83 8.73
CA HIS A 139 1.54 -12.76 8.38
C HIS A 139 2.12 -13.93 7.60
N ARG A 140 1.65 -15.14 7.89
CA ARG A 140 2.01 -16.34 7.13
C ARG A 140 0.79 -17.20 6.93
N PHE A 141 0.57 -17.59 5.68
CA PHE A 141 -0.48 -18.51 5.28
C PHE A 141 0.12 -19.62 4.41
N SER A 142 -0.40 -20.83 4.52
CA SER A 142 0.01 -21.93 3.66
C SER A 142 -1.20 -22.73 3.27
N PHE A 143 -1.28 -23.07 2.00
CA PHE A 143 -2.34 -23.91 1.49
C PHE A 143 -1.78 -24.93 0.52
N THR A 144 -2.57 -25.98 0.34
CA THR A 144 -2.30 -27.06 -0.57
C THR A 144 -3.42 -27.09 -1.58
N THR A 145 -3.09 -27.08 -2.86
CA THR A 145 -4.06 -27.40 -3.91
C THR A 145 -3.91 -28.85 -4.31
N GLU A 146 -4.95 -29.63 -3.98
CA GLU A 146 -5.11 -30.98 -4.50
C GLU A 146 -5.79 -30.93 -5.86
N CYS A 147 -5.26 -31.67 -6.83
CA CYS A 147 -5.80 -31.79 -8.16
C CYS A 147 -5.97 -33.28 -8.44
N VAL A 148 -7.18 -33.71 -8.79
CA VAL A 148 -7.60 -35.14 -8.87
C VAL A 148 -6.67 -36.03 -9.72
N PHE A 149 -5.84 -35.43 -10.60
CA PHE A 149 -4.87 -36.14 -11.44
C PHE A 149 -3.51 -35.44 -11.56
N GLN A 150 -3.18 -34.52 -10.64
CA GLN A 150 -1.93 -33.77 -10.71
C GLN A 150 -1.21 -33.79 -9.35
N PRO A 151 0.12 -33.65 -9.34
CA PRO A 151 0.88 -33.56 -8.09
C PRO A 151 0.35 -32.44 -7.20
N GLN A 152 0.49 -32.66 -5.90
CA GLN A 152 0.14 -31.68 -4.88
C GLN A 152 0.98 -30.41 -5.09
N ILE A 153 0.30 -29.26 -5.18
CA ILE A 153 0.95 -27.96 -5.19
C ILE A 153 0.84 -27.41 -3.78
N ARG A 154 1.97 -27.02 -3.19
CA ARG A 154 1.98 -26.32 -1.91
C ARG A 154 2.45 -24.90 -2.12
N GLU A 155 1.66 -23.96 -1.62
CA GLU A 155 1.93 -22.53 -1.67
C GLU A 155 2.03 -22.00 -0.24
N THR A 156 3.12 -21.29 0.03
CA THR A 156 3.31 -20.54 1.27
C THR A 156 3.39 -19.07 0.93
N TYR A 157 2.49 -18.28 1.51
CA TYR A 157 2.49 -16.84 1.42
C TYR A 157 2.97 -16.23 2.74
N THR A 158 3.86 -15.25 2.67
CA THR A 158 4.33 -14.49 3.83
C THR A 158 4.32 -13.00 3.54
N ALA A 159 3.75 -12.21 4.45
CA ALA A 159 3.77 -10.75 4.40
C ALA A 159 4.50 -10.20 5.62
N LYS A 160 5.46 -9.30 5.42
CA LYS A 160 6.27 -8.71 6.49
C LYS A 160 6.27 -7.20 6.34
N PRO A 161 5.50 -6.46 7.15
CA PRO A 161 5.56 -5.00 7.16
C PRO A 161 6.77 -4.51 7.98
N ARG A 162 7.30 -3.35 7.61
CA ARG A 162 8.33 -2.60 8.34
C ARG A 162 8.14 -1.11 8.18
N ILE A 163 8.61 -0.35 9.16
CA ILE A 163 8.79 1.08 9.02
C ILE A 163 10.29 1.34 8.95
N ILE A 164 10.76 1.86 7.81
CA ILE A 164 12.18 2.14 7.55
C ILE A 164 12.28 3.62 7.18
N ASN A 165 13.05 4.40 7.96
CA ASN A 165 13.23 5.84 7.75
C ASN A 165 11.88 6.59 7.63
N GLY A 166 10.91 6.24 8.47
CA GLY A 166 9.57 6.84 8.45
C GLY A 166 8.70 6.44 7.25
N ARG A 167 9.09 5.42 6.48
CA ARG A 167 8.34 4.89 5.33
C ARG A 167 7.79 3.50 5.61
N PHE A 168 6.57 3.23 5.20
CA PHE A 168 5.94 1.92 5.35
C PHE A 168 6.35 1.01 4.17
N ILE A 169 7.15 -0.01 4.47
CA ILE A 169 7.64 -0.98 3.51
C ILE A 169 7.00 -2.34 3.77
N LEU A 170 6.44 -2.99 2.75
CA LEU A 170 5.92 -4.35 2.85
C LEU A 170 6.76 -5.28 1.98
N ARG A 171 7.28 -6.36 2.58
CA ARG A 171 7.81 -7.49 1.82
C ARG A 171 6.78 -8.61 1.75
N GLU A 172 6.45 -9.02 0.54
CA GLU A 172 5.62 -10.19 0.27
C GLU A 172 6.47 -11.29 -0.34
N GLU A 173 6.18 -12.54 0.03
CA GLU A 173 6.89 -13.72 -0.47
C GLU A 173 5.90 -14.85 -0.75
N TRP A 174 5.97 -15.38 -1.97
CA TRP A 174 5.29 -16.59 -2.40
C TRP A 174 6.32 -17.68 -2.63
N VAL A 175 6.25 -18.74 -1.84
CA VAL A 175 7.04 -19.96 -2.03
C VAL A 175 6.11 -21.02 -2.58
N ILE A 176 6.34 -21.44 -3.82
CA ILE A 176 5.58 -22.49 -4.50
C ILE A 176 6.47 -23.73 -4.60
N THR A 177 5.95 -24.86 -4.17
CA THR A 177 6.62 -26.16 -4.30
C THR A 177 5.74 -27.15 -5.05
N ASP A 178 6.37 -27.92 -5.94
CA ASP A 178 5.77 -29.00 -6.70
C ASP A 178 6.71 -30.21 -6.67
N GLU A 179 6.16 -31.41 -6.45
CA GLU A 179 6.95 -32.63 -6.33
C GLU A 179 7.76 -32.96 -7.59
N LYS A 180 7.23 -32.60 -8.76
CA LYS A 180 7.83 -32.90 -10.06
C LYS A 180 8.57 -31.69 -10.60
N ASN A 181 7.85 -30.60 -10.83
CA ASN A 181 8.39 -29.40 -11.46
C ASN A 181 7.46 -28.19 -11.24
N VAL A 182 8.01 -27.12 -10.66
CA VAL A 182 7.28 -25.89 -10.35
C VAL A 182 6.86 -25.10 -11.59
N ALA A 183 7.41 -25.39 -12.77
CA ALA A 183 6.97 -24.77 -14.02
C ALA A 183 5.46 -24.98 -14.27
N ARG A 184 4.93 -26.16 -13.93
CA ARG A 184 3.49 -26.46 -14.10
C ARG A 184 2.61 -25.49 -13.31
N PRO A 185 2.72 -25.38 -11.96
CA PRO A 185 1.90 -24.43 -11.22
C PRO A 185 2.14 -22.98 -11.63
N LEU A 186 3.39 -22.58 -11.90
CA LEU A 186 3.71 -21.22 -12.34
C LEU A 186 3.01 -20.85 -13.67
N LEU A 187 2.91 -21.79 -14.60
CA LEU A 187 2.31 -21.55 -15.91
C LEU A 187 0.77 -21.62 -15.91
N HIS A 188 0.15 -22.35 -14.98
CA HIS A 188 -1.27 -22.71 -15.05
C HIS A 188 -2.13 -22.53 -13.78
N ASN A 189 -1.54 -22.34 -12.61
CA ASN A 189 -2.29 -22.46 -11.35
C ASN A 189 -2.18 -21.23 -10.45
N ILE A 190 -1.06 -20.50 -10.51
CA ILE A 190 -0.78 -19.41 -9.55
C ILE A 190 -1.55 -18.13 -9.85
N ILE A 191 -1.86 -17.38 -8.80
CA ILE A 191 -2.26 -15.97 -8.88
C ILE A 191 -1.31 -15.19 -8.00
N ILE A 192 -0.57 -14.25 -8.59
CA ILE A 192 0.41 -13.45 -7.88
C ILE A 192 0.05 -12.00 -8.08
N PRO A 193 -0.71 -11.39 -7.17
CA PRO A 193 -0.81 -9.96 -7.13
C PRO A 193 0.52 -9.49 -6.54
N SER A 194 1.48 -8.96 -7.31
CA SER A 194 2.68 -8.31 -6.73
C SER A 194 2.40 -6.82 -6.55
N CYS A 195 1.90 -6.12 -7.56
CA CYS A 195 1.26 -4.81 -7.39
C CYS A 195 0.12 -4.67 -8.41
N PRO A 196 -0.71 -3.60 -8.38
CA PRO A 196 -1.77 -3.41 -9.38
C PRO A 196 -1.26 -3.46 -10.83
N HIS A 197 0.00 -3.06 -11.04
CA HIS A 197 0.67 -3.03 -12.34
C HIS A 197 1.35 -4.37 -12.71
N LEU A 198 1.89 -5.08 -11.73
CA LEU A 198 2.60 -6.35 -11.87
C LEU A 198 1.80 -7.46 -11.18
N CYS A 199 0.89 -8.07 -11.92
CA CYS A 199 0.09 -9.18 -11.41
C CYS A 199 0.02 -10.34 -12.41
N VAL A 200 0.11 -11.57 -11.91
CA VAL A 200 -0.22 -12.78 -12.66
C VAL A 200 -1.69 -13.10 -12.38
N ILE A 201 -2.54 -12.95 -13.39
CA ILE A 201 -3.99 -13.15 -13.30
C ILE A 201 -4.44 -14.40 -14.08
N GLY A 202 -5.65 -14.89 -13.77
CA GLY A 202 -6.28 -15.95 -14.56
C GLY A 202 -5.67 -17.34 -14.39
N LYS A 203 -5.03 -17.62 -13.25
CA LYS A 203 -4.36 -18.89 -12.92
C LYS A 203 -3.21 -19.20 -13.88
N GLY A 204 -2.05 -18.63 -13.58
CA GLY A 204 -0.77 -18.90 -14.25
C GLY A 204 -0.38 -17.91 -15.34
N VAL A 205 0.92 -17.92 -15.68
CA VAL A 205 1.53 -17.01 -16.64
C VAL A 205 0.89 -17.04 -18.02
N ILE A 206 0.52 -18.23 -18.52
CA ILE A 206 -0.03 -18.38 -19.87
C ILE A 206 -1.38 -17.65 -19.99
N ASN A 207 -2.27 -17.91 -19.04
CA ASN A 207 -3.58 -17.27 -19.00
C ASN A 207 -3.45 -15.76 -18.75
N SER A 208 -2.55 -15.36 -17.84
CA SER A 208 -2.29 -13.94 -17.58
C SER A 208 -1.90 -13.20 -18.85
N LYS A 209 -0.88 -13.70 -19.58
CA LYS A 209 -0.45 -13.09 -20.86
C LYS A 209 -1.58 -13.09 -21.90
N TYR A 210 -2.37 -14.16 -21.99
CA TYR A 210 -3.51 -14.22 -22.92
C TYR A 210 -4.53 -13.11 -22.62
N TRP A 211 -5.01 -13.03 -21.38
CA TRP A 211 -5.97 -12.02 -20.95
C TRP A 211 -5.41 -10.61 -21.12
N LYS A 212 -4.14 -10.43 -20.77
CA LYS A 212 -3.49 -9.14 -20.90
C LYS A 212 -3.39 -8.66 -22.35
N ARG A 213 -2.92 -9.51 -23.25
CA ARG A 213 -2.86 -9.19 -24.69
C ARG A 213 -4.23 -8.92 -25.28
N ARG A 214 -5.25 -9.68 -24.87
CA ARG A 214 -6.63 -9.49 -25.34
C ARG A 214 -7.18 -8.14 -24.88
N GLY A 215 -7.06 -7.80 -23.60
CA GLY A 215 -7.49 -6.51 -23.07
C GLY A 215 -6.67 -5.34 -23.63
N GLY A 216 -5.36 -5.51 -23.81
CA GLY A 216 -4.47 -4.50 -24.40
C GLY A 216 -4.86 -4.16 -25.85
N ARG A 217 -5.30 -5.15 -26.65
CA ARG A 217 -5.85 -4.89 -27.99
C ARG A 217 -7.11 -4.03 -27.95
N LEU A 218 -8.02 -4.28 -27.01
CA LEU A 218 -9.24 -3.49 -26.85
C LEU A 218 -8.91 -2.08 -26.35
N ALA A 219 -8.04 -1.97 -25.35
CA ALA A 219 -7.62 -0.68 -24.80
C ALA A 219 -6.92 0.20 -25.85
N ARG A 220 -6.14 -0.39 -26.76
CA ARG A 220 -5.50 0.33 -27.87
C ARG A 220 -6.48 0.97 -28.85
N GLN A 221 -7.72 0.48 -28.94
CA GLN A 221 -8.76 1.12 -29.74
C GLN A 221 -9.18 2.47 -29.14
N ALA A 222 -9.16 2.60 -27.80
CA ALA A 222 -9.48 3.83 -27.10
C ALA A 222 -8.24 4.73 -26.89
N ASN A 223 -7.07 4.12 -26.67
CA ASN A 223 -5.80 4.80 -26.44
C ASN A 223 -4.64 4.06 -27.13
N PRO A 224 -4.16 4.54 -28.29
CA PRO A 224 -3.06 3.89 -29.04
C PRO A 224 -1.76 3.69 -28.24
N ASN A 225 -1.55 4.48 -27.18
CA ASN A 225 -0.37 4.39 -26.32
C ASN A 225 -0.52 3.35 -25.19
N ALA A 226 -1.66 2.67 -25.09
CA ALA A 226 -1.89 1.61 -24.12
C ALA A 226 -0.93 0.43 -24.35
N ARG A 227 -0.16 0.09 -23.31
CA ARG A 227 0.80 -1.02 -23.33
C ARG A 227 0.55 -1.93 -22.13
N GLU A 228 0.37 -3.22 -22.40
CA GLU A 228 0.29 -4.22 -21.36
C GLU A 228 1.62 -4.38 -20.62
N ILE A 229 1.55 -4.48 -19.29
CA ILE A 229 2.70 -4.78 -18.44
C ILE A 229 2.70 -6.29 -18.14
N ILE A 230 3.67 -7.00 -18.73
CA ILE A 230 3.85 -8.46 -18.58
C ILE A 230 5.22 -8.84 -17.98
N LEU A 231 5.90 -7.88 -17.35
CA LEU A 231 7.28 -8.03 -16.88
C LEU A 231 7.42 -9.11 -15.79
N LEU A 232 6.42 -9.29 -14.93
CA LEU A 232 6.43 -10.36 -13.92
C LEU A 232 6.30 -11.73 -14.59
N GLU A 233 5.41 -11.86 -15.57
CA GLU A 233 5.27 -13.09 -16.34
C GLU A 233 6.54 -13.46 -17.12
N GLU A 234 7.22 -12.48 -17.72
CA GLU A 234 8.50 -12.69 -18.40
C GLU A 234 9.61 -13.09 -17.42
N ALA A 235 9.67 -12.46 -16.25
CA ALA A 235 10.61 -12.86 -15.20
C ALA A 235 10.37 -14.30 -14.73
N ILE A 236 9.11 -14.72 -14.58
CA ILE A 236 8.78 -16.10 -14.23
C ILE A 236 9.22 -17.08 -15.32
N GLU A 237 8.92 -16.80 -16.59
CA GLU A 237 9.38 -17.64 -17.71
C GLU A 237 10.91 -17.75 -17.77
N ASN A 238 11.61 -16.63 -17.58
CA ASN A 238 13.06 -16.62 -17.58
C ASN A 238 13.61 -17.41 -16.39
N ALA A 239 13.02 -17.33 -15.19
CA ALA A 239 13.47 -18.10 -14.03
C ALA A 239 13.24 -19.60 -14.22
N ILE A 240 12.17 -20.00 -14.92
CA ILE A 240 11.94 -21.40 -15.31
C ILE A 240 13.05 -21.90 -16.25
N ARG A 241 13.50 -21.07 -17.20
CA ARG A 241 14.56 -21.39 -18.16
C ARG A 241 15.95 -21.41 -17.51
N TYR A 242 16.24 -20.41 -16.68
CA TYR A 242 17.54 -20.19 -16.04
C TYR A 242 17.46 -20.52 -14.55
N ARG A 243 17.33 -21.81 -14.23
CA ARG A 243 17.21 -22.29 -12.85
C ARG A 243 18.47 -21.99 -12.03
N GLY A 244 18.30 -21.80 -10.73
CA GLY A 244 19.35 -21.43 -9.79
C GLY A 244 19.71 -19.93 -9.84
N VAL A 245 19.19 -19.18 -10.81
CA VAL A 245 19.47 -17.75 -10.98
C VAL A 245 18.28 -16.92 -10.50
N SER A 246 18.57 -15.95 -9.63
CA SER A 246 17.59 -14.94 -9.24
C SER A 246 17.43 -13.87 -10.33
N ILE A 247 16.19 -13.60 -10.71
CA ILE A 247 15.83 -12.52 -11.63
C ILE A 247 15.23 -11.38 -10.82
N ILE A 248 15.96 -10.28 -10.72
CA ILE A 248 15.55 -9.08 -9.99
C ILE A 248 15.12 -8.02 -10.99
N CYS A 249 13.96 -7.43 -10.77
CA CYS A 249 13.35 -6.43 -11.64
C CYS A 249 12.53 -5.43 -10.80
N SER A 250 12.02 -4.39 -11.46
CA SER A 250 11.25 -3.33 -10.81
C SER A 250 10.00 -2.98 -11.61
N CYS A 251 8.96 -2.57 -10.90
CA CYS A 251 7.78 -2.00 -11.52
C CYS A 251 8.10 -0.64 -12.15
N PRO A 252 7.73 -0.39 -13.42
CA PRO A 252 8.00 0.90 -14.06
C PRO A 252 7.06 2.04 -13.61
N ARG A 253 6.17 1.79 -12.65
CA ARG A 253 5.06 2.70 -12.31
C ARG A 253 4.89 3.02 -10.84
N CYS A 254 5.14 2.06 -9.97
CA CYS A 254 5.10 2.26 -8.53
C CYS A 254 6.43 1.83 -7.90
N PRO A 255 6.75 2.34 -6.70
CA PRO A 255 7.91 1.92 -5.90
C PRO A 255 7.79 0.45 -5.48
N THR A 256 8.11 -0.46 -6.39
CA THR A 256 8.08 -1.90 -6.17
C THR A 256 9.23 -2.56 -6.89
N ASP A 257 10.06 -3.25 -6.11
CA ASP A 257 11.05 -4.20 -6.62
C ASP A 257 10.52 -5.61 -6.43
N TYR A 258 10.96 -6.53 -7.28
CA TYR A 258 10.60 -7.93 -7.17
C TYR A 258 11.74 -8.84 -7.61
N GLU A 259 11.74 -10.03 -7.04
CA GLU A 259 12.69 -11.10 -7.35
C GLU A 259 11.92 -12.37 -7.68
N VAL A 260 12.35 -13.08 -8.72
CA VAL A 260 11.85 -14.41 -9.05
C VAL A 260 13.02 -15.37 -9.14
N CYS A 261 12.95 -16.48 -8.42
CA CYS A 261 13.96 -17.52 -8.44
C CYS A 261 13.29 -18.90 -8.51
N VAL A 262 13.82 -19.78 -9.36
CA VAL A 262 13.46 -21.21 -9.39
C VAL A 262 14.69 -21.99 -8.98
N SER A 263 14.54 -22.92 -8.03
CA SER A 263 15.64 -23.75 -7.54
C SER A 263 16.28 -24.55 -8.67
N GLU A 264 17.56 -24.92 -8.54
CA GLU A 264 18.26 -25.76 -9.53
C GLU A 264 17.51 -27.05 -9.83
N SER A 265 16.95 -27.68 -8.79
CA SER A 265 16.11 -28.88 -8.90
C SER A 265 14.81 -28.66 -9.70
N GLY A 266 14.37 -27.41 -9.86
CA GLY A 266 13.12 -27.04 -10.50
C GLY A 266 11.87 -27.37 -9.69
N ARG A 267 12.00 -27.75 -8.41
CA ARG A 267 10.87 -28.15 -7.54
C ARG A 267 10.32 -27.03 -6.67
N MET A 268 11.06 -25.94 -6.53
CA MET A 268 10.66 -24.79 -5.72
C MET A 268 10.84 -23.51 -6.52
N ALA A 269 9.86 -22.63 -6.42
CA ALA A 269 9.96 -21.25 -6.88
C ALA A 269 9.76 -20.32 -5.68
N THR A 270 10.49 -19.22 -5.67
CA THR A 270 10.29 -18.13 -4.73
C THR A 270 10.11 -16.84 -5.50
N ILE A 271 9.02 -16.15 -5.21
CA ILE A 271 8.70 -14.85 -5.77
C ILE A 271 8.59 -13.89 -4.60
N ARG A 272 9.36 -12.80 -4.64
CA ARG A 272 9.38 -11.77 -3.61
C ARG A 272 9.01 -10.44 -4.22
N ALA A 273 8.32 -9.62 -3.46
CA ALA A 273 8.05 -8.25 -3.82
C ALA A 273 8.27 -7.34 -2.61
N TRP A 274 8.90 -6.19 -2.84
CA TRP A 274 9.12 -5.15 -1.84
C TRP A 274 8.38 -3.91 -2.29
N HIS A 275 7.42 -3.47 -1.49
CA HIS A 275 6.56 -2.32 -1.77
C HIS A 275 6.94 -1.18 -0.84
N ASP A 276 7.18 -0.01 -1.40
CA ASP A 276 7.24 1.22 -0.64
C ASP A 276 5.92 1.97 -0.80
N PHE A 277 5.17 2.07 0.30
CA PHE A 277 3.87 2.75 0.36
C PHE A 277 4.00 4.22 0.76
N GLY A 278 5.21 4.72 1.02
CA GLY A 278 5.46 6.11 1.42
C GLY A 278 5.47 6.31 2.94
N GLY A 279 5.60 7.58 3.34
CA GLY A 279 5.68 7.99 4.75
C GLY A 279 4.36 8.55 5.31
N GLU A 280 4.46 9.14 6.50
CA GLU A 280 3.34 9.85 7.13
C GLU A 280 3.07 11.14 6.35
N GLY A 281 1.97 11.16 5.63
CA GLY A 281 1.52 12.31 4.87
C GLY A 281 0.04 12.16 4.52
N THR A 282 -0.47 13.04 3.66
CA THR A 282 -1.91 13.06 3.41
C THR A 282 -2.36 11.73 2.81
N PRO A 283 -3.60 11.27 3.04
CA PRO A 283 -4.19 10.14 2.33
C PRO A 283 -4.10 10.24 0.80
N MET A 284 -3.81 11.44 0.27
CA MET A 284 -3.64 11.75 -1.14
C MET A 284 -2.19 11.63 -1.61
N ASP A 285 -1.23 11.39 -0.71
CA ASP A 285 0.19 11.28 -1.05
C ASP A 285 0.45 10.15 -2.04
N THR A 286 1.30 10.48 -3.01
CA THR A 286 1.47 9.76 -4.28
C THR A 286 1.93 8.32 -4.10
N GLY A 287 2.74 8.01 -3.09
CA GLY A 287 3.27 6.66 -2.86
C GLY A 287 2.16 5.63 -2.68
N LEU A 288 1.18 5.93 -1.83
CA LEU A 288 0.06 5.04 -1.58
C LEU A 288 -0.93 5.01 -2.74
N ASN A 289 -1.27 6.18 -3.30
CA ASN A 289 -2.21 6.28 -4.42
C ASN A 289 -1.78 5.45 -5.64
N LEU A 290 -0.47 5.30 -5.88
CA LEU A 290 0.05 4.46 -6.97
C LEU A 290 -0.17 2.96 -6.78
N HIS A 291 -0.41 2.51 -5.55
CA HIS A 291 -0.76 1.12 -5.26
C HIS A 291 -2.28 0.91 -5.14
N VAL A 292 -3.09 1.99 -5.27
CA VAL A 292 -4.47 2.03 -4.76
C VAL A 292 -5.49 2.53 -5.78
N ARG A 293 -5.14 3.54 -6.58
CA ARG A 293 -6.15 4.43 -7.17
C ARG A 293 -7.04 3.76 -8.22
N ASN A 294 -6.72 2.55 -8.68
CA ASN A 294 -7.59 1.75 -9.53
C ASN A 294 -7.33 0.24 -9.36
N ALA A 295 -7.85 -0.39 -8.31
CA ALA A 295 -7.98 -1.87 -8.28
C ALA A 295 -8.95 -2.43 -9.36
N GLY A 296 -9.13 -1.74 -10.48
CA GLY A 296 -9.79 -2.24 -11.68
C GLY A 296 -8.88 -3.25 -12.39
N VAL A 297 -9.50 -4.13 -13.15
CA VAL A 297 -8.86 -5.22 -13.91
C VAL A 297 -7.98 -4.69 -15.08
N SER A 298 -7.62 -3.41 -15.09
CA SER A 298 -6.96 -2.72 -16.21
C SER A 298 -5.72 -1.91 -15.82
N ASP A 299 -5.28 -1.90 -14.56
CA ASP A 299 -4.09 -1.13 -14.14
C ASP A 299 -2.78 -1.65 -14.75
N TRP A 300 -2.76 -2.89 -15.23
CA TRP A 300 -1.66 -3.40 -16.06
C TRP A 300 -1.69 -2.87 -17.51
N ILE A 301 -2.65 -2.01 -17.89
CA ILE A 301 -2.77 -1.36 -19.21
C ILE A 301 -2.81 0.17 -19.12
N ASP A 302 -3.63 0.70 -18.22
CA ASP A 302 -3.80 2.16 -18.08
C ASP A 302 -2.48 2.76 -17.62
N GLN A 303 -2.05 3.89 -18.19
CA GLN A 303 -0.74 4.46 -17.85
C GLN A 303 -0.74 5.15 -16.48
N GLY A 304 -1.90 5.66 -16.04
CA GLY A 304 -2.15 6.32 -14.76
C GLY A 304 -1.05 7.27 -14.24
N PRO A 305 -1.08 7.64 -12.95
CA PRO A 305 0.06 8.30 -12.33
C PRO A 305 1.25 7.33 -12.25
N ARG A 306 2.47 7.90 -12.25
CA ARG A 306 3.73 7.17 -12.07
C ARG A 306 4.55 7.85 -10.99
N SER A 307 5.19 7.06 -10.14
CA SER A 307 6.36 7.52 -9.37
C SER A 307 7.53 6.65 -9.79
N GLY A 308 8.54 7.28 -10.37
CA GLY A 308 9.79 6.60 -10.67
C GLY A 308 10.53 6.31 -9.37
N HIS A 309 11.12 5.13 -9.26
CA HIS A 309 12.14 4.82 -8.27
C HIS A 309 13.37 4.24 -8.97
N VAL A 310 14.51 4.28 -8.31
CA VAL A 310 15.72 3.65 -8.82
C VAL A 310 15.53 2.12 -8.74
N PRO A 311 15.64 1.36 -9.84
CA PRO A 311 15.46 -0.08 -9.79
C PRO A 311 16.32 -0.76 -8.70
N GLY A 312 15.72 -1.66 -7.93
CA GLY A 312 16.36 -2.35 -6.81
C GLY A 312 16.61 -1.47 -5.58
N SER A 313 16.14 -0.22 -5.53
CA SER A 313 16.36 0.64 -4.36
C SER A 313 15.54 0.22 -3.14
N ILE A 314 14.34 -0.32 -3.33
CA ILE A 314 13.44 -0.73 -2.25
C ILE A 314 13.91 -2.06 -1.64
N GLU A 315 14.37 -2.98 -2.49
CA GLU A 315 15.00 -4.22 -2.06
C GLU A 315 16.29 -3.95 -1.25
N ARG A 316 17.18 -3.09 -1.75
CA ARG A 316 18.37 -2.65 -0.99
C ARG A 316 18.02 -1.98 0.33
N LEU A 317 17.05 -1.06 0.34
CA LEU A 317 16.57 -0.42 1.57
C LEU A 317 16.12 -1.45 2.61
N TRP A 318 15.46 -2.52 2.17
CA TRP A 318 15.03 -3.61 3.05
C TRP A 318 16.21 -4.43 3.61
N LEU A 319 17.25 -4.67 2.80
CA LEU A 319 18.40 -5.49 3.20
C LEU A 319 19.38 -4.73 4.10
N ASP A 320 19.65 -3.46 3.80
CA ASP A 320 20.66 -2.64 4.50
C ASP A 320 20.33 -2.40 5.97
N THR A 321 19.05 -2.51 6.37
CA THR A 321 18.60 -2.35 7.76
C THR A 321 18.87 -3.57 8.67
N HIS A 322 19.66 -4.56 8.21
CA HIS A 322 20.12 -5.70 9.02
C HIS A 322 21.64 -5.72 9.24
N ARG A 323 22.36 -4.66 8.86
CA ARG A 323 23.78 -4.46 9.18
C ARG A 323 23.94 -3.47 10.32
#